data_AF-A0A438J5J7-F1
#
_entry.id   AF-A0A438J5J7-F1
#
_cell.length_a   1.000
_cell.length_b   1.000
_cell.length_c   1.000
_cell.angle_alpha   90.00
_cell.angle_beta   90.00
_cell.angle_gamma   90.00
#
_symmetry.space_group_name_H-M   'P 1'
#
loop_
_entity.id
_entity.type
_entity.pdbx_description
1 polymer ?
#
loop_
_entity_poly.entity_id
_entity_poly.type
_entity_poly.pdbx_seq_one_letter_code
_entity_poly.pdbx_strand_id
1 'polypeptide(L)'
;MYTPFALPHSPNQSFCQMLIHRHRQILTNALHLRHFSQSAAAAVLQDPLEPPPLTYLEGFPRPDPKFAEIIRAIPRTISGKNISAKERKVGRVPSIVFEQEDGQHGGNKRLISVKTNQIRKLVNHLGRSFFLSRLFDLEVGPDFESNEVIEKVRVLPRKLHLHAGTDAVLNVTFIRAPSHALLKVDVPLVFRGEDVSPGLKKGNTF
;
A
#
# COMPACT_ATOMS: atom_id res chain seq x y z
N MET A 1 30.33 10.83 -67.91
CA MET A 1 31.42 11.52 -67.20
C MET A 1 31.26 11.19 -65.72
N TYR A 2 31.83 10.17 -65.05
CA TYR A 2 33.19 9.56 -65.05
C TYR A 2 34.29 10.63 -65.24
N THR A 3 35.27 10.89 -64.36
CA THR A 3 35.85 10.28 -63.13
C THR A 3 36.81 11.36 -62.51
N PRO A 4 37.82 11.07 -61.66
CA PRO A 4 37.85 11.26 -60.21
C PRO A 4 39.02 12.20 -59.77
N PHE A 5 39.33 12.34 -58.48
CA PHE A 5 40.72 12.67 -58.10
C PHE A 5 41.16 11.94 -56.81
N ALA A 6 41.94 10.89 -57.05
CA ALA A 6 43.13 10.38 -56.36
C ALA A 6 43.27 10.49 -54.81
N LEU A 7 43.28 9.29 -54.21
CA LEU A 7 44.13 8.80 -53.11
C LEU A 7 45.62 9.19 -53.30
N PRO A 8 46.55 9.18 -52.29
CA PRO A 8 46.82 7.92 -51.56
C PRO A 8 47.62 7.89 -50.22
N HIS A 9 47.73 6.65 -49.70
CA HIS A 9 48.82 6.03 -48.93
C HIS A 9 49.01 6.28 -47.41
N SER A 10 48.67 5.24 -46.63
CA SER A 10 49.43 4.73 -45.47
C SER A 10 50.79 4.16 -45.92
N PRO A 11 51.87 4.11 -45.11
CA PRO A 11 52.01 3.06 -44.07
C PRO A 11 52.95 3.35 -42.86
N ASN A 12 52.92 2.40 -41.91
CA ASN A 12 53.99 1.93 -41.03
C ASN A 12 54.38 2.64 -39.71
N GLN A 13 53.95 1.96 -38.65
CA GLN A 13 54.60 1.67 -37.37
C GLN A 13 56.08 2.08 -37.18
N SER A 14 56.38 2.62 -35.99
CA SER A 14 57.60 2.27 -35.25
C SER A 14 57.37 2.37 -33.74
N PHE A 15 57.64 1.25 -33.08
CA PHE A 15 57.70 1.06 -31.64
C PHE A 15 58.77 1.93 -31.00
N CYS A 16 58.47 2.53 -29.85
CA CYS A 16 59.48 2.96 -28.89
C CYS A 16 59.14 2.33 -27.53
N GLN A 17 59.89 1.28 -27.19
CA GLN A 17 59.91 0.67 -25.86
C GLN A 17 60.48 1.68 -24.86
N MET A 18 59.75 1.92 -23.77
CA MET A 18 60.33 2.39 -22.52
C MET A 18 59.95 1.41 -21.41
N LEU A 19 60.93 0.60 -21.02
CA LEU A 19 60.91 -0.22 -19.82
C LEU A 19 60.96 0.70 -18.60
N ILE A 20 59.91 0.68 -17.77
CA ILE A 20 59.97 1.21 -16.41
C ILE A 20 59.72 0.05 -15.45
N HIS A 21 60.83 -0.41 -14.87
CA HIS A 21 60.87 -1.38 -13.80
C HIS A 21 60.38 -0.71 -12.50
N ARG A 22 59.23 -1.11 -11.99
CA ARG A 22 58.78 -0.75 -10.63
C ARG A 22 58.53 -1.99 -9.81
N HIS A 23 59.51 -2.28 -8.96
CA HIS A 23 59.44 -3.22 -7.86
C HIS A 23 58.43 -2.73 -6.81
N ARG A 24 57.40 -3.52 -6.46
CA ARG A 24 56.61 -3.29 -5.24
C ARG A 24 55.93 -4.56 -4.72
N GLN A 25 56.56 -5.08 -3.67
CA GLN A 25 56.05 -5.74 -2.45
C GLN A 25 54.74 -6.54 -2.56
N ILE A 26 54.88 -7.85 -2.37
CA ILE A 26 53.81 -8.80 -2.09
C ILE A 26 53.23 -8.45 -0.71
N LEU A 27 52.04 -7.85 -0.68
CA LEU A 27 51.22 -7.76 0.53
C LEU A 27 50.36 -9.02 0.60
N THR A 28 50.66 -9.89 1.57
CA THR A 28 49.83 -11.02 1.94
C THR A 28 48.58 -10.51 2.66
N ASN A 29 47.49 -10.30 1.94
CA ASN A 29 46.18 -10.13 2.56
C ASN A 29 45.72 -11.50 3.09
N ALA A 30 45.90 -11.74 4.39
CA ALA A 30 45.22 -12.81 5.09
C ALA A 30 43.71 -12.50 5.10
N LEU A 31 42.97 -13.13 4.20
CA LEU A 31 41.51 -13.14 4.22
C LEU A 31 41.07 -13.84 5.50
N HIS A 32 40.61 -13.08 6.48
CA HIS A 32 39.81 -13.59 7.59
C HIS A 32 38.44 -14.02 7.03
N LEU A 33 38.42 -15.16 6.34
CA LEU A 33 37.21 -15.89 5.99
C LEU A 33 36.58 -16.34 7.31
N ARG A 34 35.60 -15.54 7.78
CA ARG A 34 34.66 -16.00 8.79
C ARG A 34 34.02 -17.26 8.22
N HIS A 35 34.34 -18.40 8.83
CA HIS A 35 33.64 -19.64 8.57
C HIS A 35 32.22 -19.44 9.10
N PHE A 36 31.30 -19.05 8.22
CA PHE A 36 29.89 -19.22 8.50
C PHE A 36 29.68 -20.73 8.68
N SER A 37 29.37 -21.15 9.91
CA SER A 37 29.04 -22.53 10.21
C SER A 37 27.88 -22.97 9.32
N GLN A 38 28.04 -24.07 8.59
CA GLN A 38 27.01 -24.66 7.72
C GLN A 38 25.83 -25.29 8.50
N SER A 39 25.61 -24.89 9.76
CA SER A 39 24.60 -25.51 10.63
C SER A 39 23.15 -25.12 10.30
N ALA A 40 22.93 -24.22 9.34
CA ALA A 40 21.58 -23.80 8.92
C ALA A 40 21.06 -24.55 7.67
N ALA A 41 21.79 -25.53 7.14
CA ALA A 41 21.38 -26.28 5.94
C ALA A 41 20.62 -27.59 6.23
N ALA A 42 20.33 -27.89 7.51
CA ALA A 42 19.57 -29.07 7.92
C ALA A 42 18.09 -28.76 8.23
N ALA A 43 17.52 -27.72 7.62
CA ALA A 43 16.09 -27.47 7.67
C ALA A 43 15.38 -28.32 6.60
N VAL A 44 14.90 -29.48 7.05
CA VAL A 44 13.67 -30.17 6.62
C VAL A 44 13.24 -29.93 5.17
N LEU A 45 13.36 -30.96 4.33
CA LEU A 45 12.60 -31.10 3.09
C LEU A 45 11.10 -31.17 3.44
N GLN A 46 10.43 -30.03 3.52
CA GLN A 46 8.97 -29.95 3.47
C GLN A 46 8.55 -29.87 2.01
N ASP A 47 7.61 -30.73 1.63
CA ASP A 47 6.93 -30.72 0.35
C ASP A 47 6.60 -29.28 -0.09
N PRO A 48 6.94 -28.86 -1.32
CA PRO A 48 6.39 -27.65 -1.87
C PRO A 48 4.94 -27.95 -2.22
N LEU A 49 3.98 -27.16 -1.73
CA LEU A 49 2.65 -26.88 -2.30
C LEU A 49 1.68 -26.54 -1.16
N GLU A 50 1.87 -25.40 -0.51
CA GLU A 50 0.85 -24.36 -0.26
C GLU A 50 1.59 -23.24 0.48
N PRO A 51 1.51 -21.96 0.03
CA PRO A 51 2.00 -20.87 0.86
C PRO A 51 1.30 -20.97 2.22
N PRO A 52 2.03 -20.78 3.35
CA PRO A 52 1.40 -20.84 4.67
C PRO A 52 0.17 -19.93 4.65
N PRO A 53 -0.99 -20.38 5.17
CA PRO A 53 -2.19 -19.59 5.12
C PRO A 53 -1.88 -18.23 5.75
N LEU A 54 -2.19 -17.14 5.05
CA LEU A 54 -1.96 -15.76 5.49
C LEU A 54 -2.80 -15.48 6.76
N THR A 55 -2.33 -16.01 7.88
CA THR A 55 -3.03 -16.09 9.17
C THR A 55 -2.38 -15.13 10.14
N TYR A 56 -3.14 -14.69 11.14
CA TYR A 56 -2.63 -13.82 12.18
C TYR A 56 -1.52 -14.50 12.99
N LEU A 57 -0.40 -13.79 13.12
CA LEU A 57 0.69 -14.19 14.01
C LEU A 57 0.20 -14.24 15.47
N GLU A 58 0.65 -15.24 16.22
CA GLU A 58 0.31 -15.39 17.63
C GLU A 58 0.88 -14.24 18.47
N GLY A 59 0.11 -13.74 19.45
CA GLY A 59 0.49 -12.60 20.29
C GLY A 59 0.39 -11.22 19.62
N PHE A 60 0.12 -11.16 18.31
CA PHE A 60 -0.13 -9.90 17.60
C PHE A 60 -1.60 -9.47 17.71
N PRO A 61 -1.89 -8.16 17.66
CA PRO A 61 -3.26 -7.67 17.79
C PRO A 61 -4.09 -8.12 16.59
N ARG A 62 -5.27 -8.67 16.87
CA ARG A 62 -6.24 -9.03 15.84
C ARG A 62 -7.23 -7.88 15.65
N PRO A 63 -7.77 -7.67 14.43
CA PRO A 63 -8.83 -6.70 14.22
C PRO A 63 -10.05 -7.08 15.06
N ASP A 64 -10.53 -6.16 15.90
CA ASP A 64 -11.70 -6.45 16.73
C ASP A 64 -12.93 -6.76 15.85
N PRO A 65 -13.67 -7.84 16.17
CA PRO A 65 -14.87 -8.22 15.42
C PRO A 65 -15.99 -7.19 15.58
N LYS A 66 -16.01 -6.44 16.69
CA LYS A 66 -16.96 -5.35 16.95
C LYS A 66 -16.97 -4.28 15.86
N PHE A 67 -15.85 -4.06 15.19
CA PHE A 67 -15.70 -3.05 14.13
C PHE A 67 -15.75 -3.66 12.72
N ALA A 68 -16.03 -4.96 12.59
CA ALA A 68 -16.39 -5.61 11.33
C ALA A 68 -17.87 -5.34 11.00
N GLU A 69 -18.24 -4.07 10.98
CA GLU A 69 -19.61 -3.61 10.72
C GLU A 69 -19.80 -3.39 9.21
N ILE A 70 -20.98 -3.74 8.70
CA ILE A 70 -21.35 -3.51 7.30
C ILE A 70 -21.74 -2.04 7.11
N ILE A 71 -21.11 -1.36 6.15
CA ILE A 71 -21.42 0.02 5.82
C ILE A 71 -22.66 0.05 4.93
N ARG A 72 -23.73 0.70 5.40
CA ARG A 72 -24.94 0.89 4.58
C ARG A 72 -24.82 2.15 3.75
N ALA A 73 -25.29 2.07 2.51
CA ALA A 73 -25.23 3.15 1.54
C ALA A 73 -26.52 3.27 0.71
N ILE A 74 -26.81 4.48 0.26
CA ILE A 74 -27.90 4.81 -0.66
C ILE A 74 -27.29 5.32 -1.97
N PRO A 75 -27.75 4.89 -3.15
CA PRO A 75 -27.27 5.41 -4.43
C PRO A 75 -27.66 6.88 -4.60
N ARG A 76 -26.80 7.63 -5.27
CA ARG A 76 -27.06 9.03 -5.62
C ARG A 76 -27.05 9.23 -7.12
N THR A 77 -27.95 10.08 -7.59
CA THR A 77 -28.02 10.44 -9.01
C THR A 77 -27.08 11.60 -9.36
N ILE A 78 -26.90 12.57 -8.46
CA ILE A 78 -26.24 13.85 -8.78
C ILE A 78 -25.04 14.12 -7.86
N SER A 79 -23.92 14.54 -8.44
CA SER A 79 -22.74 15.07 -7.75
C SER A 79 -22.72 16.59 -7.67
N GLY A 80 -21.92 17.18 -6.78
CA GLY A 80 -21.69 18.63 -6.74
C GLY A 80 -21.65 19.21 -5.32
N LYS A 81 -21.17 20.45 -5.20
CA LYS A 81 -20.99 21.15 -3.92
C LYS A 81 -22.30 21.30 -3.14
N ASN A 82 -23.35 21.81 -3.79
CA ASN A 82 -24.63 22.09 -3.15
C ASN A 82 -25.35 20.80 -2.72
N ILE A 83 -25.34 19.76 -3.57
CA ILE A 83 -25.91 18.45 -3.24
C ILE A 83 -25.18 17.83 -2.06
N SER A 84 -23.86 17.86 -2.08
CA SER A 84 -23.03 17.34 -0.99
C SER A 84 -23.25 18.08 0.33
N ALA A 85 -23.50 19.39 0.30
CA ALA A 85 -23.86 20.16 1.48
C ALA A 85 -25.24 19.77 2.03
N LYS A 86 -26.23 19.54 1.16
CA LYS A 86 -27.57 19.05 1.55
C LYS A 86 -27.50 17.68 2.21
N GLU A 87 -26.74 16.74 1.63
CA GLU A 87 -26.51 15.40 2.21
C GLU A 87 -25.96 15.49 3.64
N ARG A 88 -24.97 16.36 3.88
CA ARG A 88 -24.40 16.55 5.22
C ARG A 88 -25.40 17.14 6.21
N LYS A 89 -26.26 18.07 5.76
CA LYS A 89 -27.32 18.64 6.61
C LYS A 89 -28.32 17.58 7.09
N VAL A 90 -28.58 16.56 6.28
CA VAL A 90 -29.47 15.43 6.65
C VAL A 90 -28.72 14.27 7.32
N GLY A 91 -27.49 14.48 7.78
CA GLY A 91 -26.73 13.46 8.52
C GLY A 91 -26.14 12.34 7.66
N ARG A 92 -25.90 12.62 6.36
CA ARG A 92 -25.28 11.68 5.41
C ARG A 92 -23.93 12.20 4.93
N VAL A 93 -22.99 11.30 4.67
CA VAL A 93 -21.70 11.63 4.07
C VAL A 93 -21.77 11.32 2.57
N PRO A 94 -21.50 12.31 1.71
CA PRO A 94 -21.37 12.09 0.29
C PRO A 94 -20.13 11.24 0.00
N SER A 95 -20.32 10.12 -0.71
CA SER A 95 -19.28 9.13 -0.97
C SER A 95 -19.28 8.64 -2.42
N ILE A 96 -18.18 8.00 -2.80
CA ILE A 96 -17.97 7.46 -4.16
C ILE A 96 -17.37 6.07 -4.04
N VAL A 97 -17.86 5.13 -4.84
CA VAL A 97 -17.26 3.82 -5.04
C VAL A 97 -16.68 3.79 -6.46
N PHE A 98 -15.39 3.53 -6.58
CA PHE A 98 -14.75 3.31 -7.88
C PHE A 98 -14.80 1.82 -8.24
N GLU A 99 -15.22 1.55 -9.47
CA GLU A 99 -15.00 0.26 -10.13
C GLU A 99 -13.51 0.07 -10.41
N GLN A 100 -13.08 -1.19 -10.36
CA GLN A 100 -11.69 -1.54 -10.51
C GLN A 100 -11.42 -2.02 -11.93
N GLU A 101 -10.74 -1.20 -12.73
CA GLU A 101 -9.99 -1.69 -13.90
C GLU A 101 -8.50 -1.88 -13.52
N ASP A 102 -7.89 -0.94 -12.79
CA ASP A 102 -6.46 -1.02 -12.37
C ASP A 102 -6.17 -0.58 -10.92
N GLY A 103 -7.19 -0.43 -10.06
CA GLY A 103 -7.04 -0.05 -8.64
C GLY A 103 -6.43 1.33 -8.35
N GLN A 104 -5.88 2.00 -9.37
CA GLN A 104 -5.18 3.29 -9.30
C GLN A 104 -5.72 4.29 -10.33
N HIS A 105 -6.06 3.84 -11.53
CA HIS A 105 -6.38 4.72 -12.67
C HIS A 105 -7.83 5.15 -12.79
N GLY A 106 -8.69 4.78 -11.84
CA GLY A 106 -10.06 5.28 -11.74
C GLY A 106 -10.95 4.87 -12.92
N GLY A 107 -11.69 3.78 -12.74
CA GLY A 107 -12.72 3.36 -13.69
C GLY A 107 -14.04 4.09 -13.48
N ASN A 108 -15.12 3.45 -13.94
CA ASN A 108 -16.49 3.90 -13.66
C ASN A 108 -16.70 4.15 -12.17
N LYS A 109 -17.44 5.20 -11.84
CA LYS A 109 -17.68 5.60 -10.45
C LYS A 109 -19.17 5.60 -10.13
N ARG A 110 -19.53 4.97 -9.02
CA ARG A 110 -20.87 5.00 -8.44
C ARG A 110 -20.93 6.04 -7.33
N LEU A 111 -21.87 6.98 -7.44
CA LEU A 111 -22.13 7.96 -6.39
C LEU A 111 -23.04 7.34 -5.33
N ILE A 112 -22.65 7.48 -4.06
CA ILE A 112 -23.41 6.94 -2.93
C ILE A 112 -23.43 7.93 -1.76
N SER A 113 -24.35 7.73 -0.82
CA SER A 113 -24.39 8.40 0.48
C SER A 113 -24.35 7.36 1.59
N VAL A 114 -23.53 7.58 2.61
CA VAL A 114 -23.40 6.70 3.79
C VAL A 114 -23.83 7.44 5.06
N LYS A 115 -24.20 6.74 6.14
CA LYS A 115 -24.61 7.39 7.40
C LYS A 115 -23.40 8.08 8.08
N THR A 116 -23.53 9.35 8.44
CA THR A 116 -22.44 10.11 9.11
C THR A 116 -22.03 9.49 10.45
N ASN A 117 -23.02 9.09 11.26
CA ASN A 117 -22.75 8.51 12.57
C ASN A 117 -21.95 7.21 12.50
N GLN A 118 -22.24 6.38 11.49
CA GLN A 118 -21.54 5.11 11.27
C GLN A 118 -20.08 5.33 10.91
N ILE A 119 -19.81 6.17 9.90
CA ILE A 119 -18.43 6.45 9.49
C ILE A 119 -17.65 7.15 10.60
N ARG A 120 -18.26 8.11 11.30
CA ARG A 120 -17.62 8.80 12.43
C ARG A 120 -17.23 7.81 13.53
N LYS A 121 -18.12 6.88 13.88
CA LYS A 121 -17.84 5.81 14.86
C LYS A 121 -16.65 4.96 14.42
N LEU A 122 -16.64 4.48 13.17
CA LEU A 122 -15.55 3.66 12.64
C LEU A 122 -14.21 4.41 12.64
N VAL A 123 -14.20 5.66 12.18
CA VAL A 123 -12.98 6.50 12.14
C VAL A 123 -12.48 6.80 13.54
N ASN A 124 -13.36 7.08 14.50
CA ASN A 124 -12.95 7.39 15.89
C ASN A 124 -12.37 6.16 16.60
N HIS A 125 -12.92 4.97 16.36
CA HIS A 125 -12.44 3.75 17.03
C HIS A 125 -11.19 3.17 16.37
N LEU A 126 -11.12 3.15 15.05
CA LEU A 126 -9.98 2.59 14.32
C LEU A 126 -8.85 3.60 14.19
N GLY A 127 -9.17 4.89 14.16
CA GLY A 127 -8.25 5.93 13.71
C GLY A 127 -8.18 6.01 12.19
N ARG A 128 -7.67 7.14 11.68
CA ARG A 128 -7.64 7.45 10.25
C ARG A 128 -6.86 6.44 9.41
N SER A 129 -5.65 6.06 9.83
CA SER A 129 -4.77 5.19 9.05
C SER A 129 -5.27 3.75 9.00
N PHE A 130 -5.77 3.21 10.13
CA PHE A 130 -6.34 1.87 10.16
C PHE A 130 -7.68 1.80 9.41
N PHE A 131 -8.49 2.87 9.45
CA PHE A 131 -9.71 2.94 8.64
C PHE A 131 -9.41 2.82 7.14
N LEU A 132 -8.34 3.46 6.65
CA LEU A 132 -7.95 3.41 5.23
C LEU A 132 -7.26 2.10 4.80
N SER A 133 -6.79 1.28 5.76
CA SER A 133 -6.11 0.01 5.48
C SER A 133 -6.99 -1.22 5.76
N ARG A 134 -8.21 -1.03 6.27
CA ARG A 134 -9.15 -2.11 6.58
C ARG A 134 -10.21 -2.26 5.48
N LEU A 135 -10.53 -3.51 5.17
CA LEU A 135 -11.61 -3.85 4.25
C LEU A 135 -12.96 -3.87 4.97
N PHE A 136 -13.99 -3.41 4.27
CA PHE A 136 -15.37 -3.37 4.76
C PHE A 136 -16.32 -3.95 3.73
N ASP A 137 -17.44 -4.48 4.19
CA ASP A 137 -18.57 -4.79 3.33
C ASP A 137 -19.46 -3.57 3.20
N LEU A 138 -19.84 -3.24 1.97
CA LEU A 138 -20.73 -2.14 1.62
C LEU A 138 -22.03 -2.71 1.06
N GLU A 139 -23.15 -2.36 1.68
CA GLU A 139 -24.49 -2.70 1.21
C GLU A 139 -25.18 -1.45 0.67
N VAL A 140 -25.51 -1.46 -0.62
CA VAL A 140 -26.23 -0.39 -1.30
C VAL A 140 -27.69 -0.79 -1.38
N GLY A 141 -28.57 -0.02 -0.75
CA GLY A 141 -30.03 -0.21 -0.77
C GLY A 141 -30.76 1.06 -1.24
N PRO A 142 -32.08 1.01 -1.45
CA PRO A 142 -32.86 2.18 -1.84
C PRO A 142 -32.91 3.21 -0.71
N ASP A 143 -33.05 2.75 0.52
CA ASP A 143 -33.13 3.55 1.74
C ASP A 143 -32.39 2.87 2.89
N PHE A 144 -32.09 3.63 3.95
CA PHE A 144 -31.36 3.12 5.11
C PHE A 144 -32.19 2.25 6.07
N GLU A 145 -33.50 2.43 6.05
CA GLU A 145 -34.46 1.74 6.92
C GLU A 145 -35.05 0.49 6.24
N SER A 146 -34.92 0.41 4.91
CA SER A 146 -35.23 -0.81 4.17
C SER A 146 -34.18 -1.88 4.41
N ASN A 147 -34.61 -3.14 4.46
CA ASN A 147 -33.72 -4.30 4.46
C ASN A 147 -33.41 -4.81 3.04
N GLU A 148 -33.90 -4.12 2.01
CA GLU A 148 -33.63 -4.45 0.63
C GLU A 148 -32.20 -4.04 0.24
N VAL A 149 -31.44 -5.01 -0.27
CA VAL A 149 -30.06 -4.82 -0.74
C VAL A 149 -30.04 -4.93 -2.26
N ILE A 150 -29.74 -3.82 -2.93
CA ILE A 150 -29.55 -3.76 -4.38
C ILE A 150 -28.20 -4.37 -4.75
N GLU A 151 -27.16 -4.06 -3.96
CA GLU A 151 -25.81 -4.53 -4.23
C GLU A 151 -25.02 -4.69 -2.93
N LYS A 152 -24.28 -5.79 -2.82
CA LYS A 152 -23.32 -6.02 -1.72
C LYS A 152 -21.92 -6.17 -2.30
N VAL A 153 -21.00 -5.33 -1.86
CA VAL A 153 -19.64 -5.26 -2.41
C VAL A 153 -18.61 -5.11 -1.30
N ARG A 154 -17.51 -5.85 -1.41
CA ARG A 154 -16.34 -5.64 -0.56
C ARG A 154 -15.55 -4.43 -1.03
N VAL A 155 -15.25 -3.50 -0.13
CA VAL A 155 -14.61 -2.22 -0.46
C VAL A 155 -13.42 -1.91 0.45
N LEU A 156 -12.45 -1.19 -0.11
CA LEU A 156 -11.34 -0.56 0.60
C LEU A 156 -11.54 0.96 0.60
N PRO A 157 -11.52 1.63 1.77
CA PRO A 157 -11.51 3.08 1.82
C PRO A 157 -10.18 3.63 1.29
N ARG A 158 -10.23 4.42 0.22
CA ARG A 158 -9.03 4.99 -0.41
C ARG A 158 -8.63 6.33 0.19
N LYS A 159 -9.60 7.19 0.45
CA LYS A 159 -9.36 8.55 0.97
C LYS A 159 -10.51 9.00 1.85
N LEU A 160 -10.15 9.61 2.97
CA LEU A 160 -11.04 10.23 3.94
C LEU A 160 -10.75 11.74 3.98
N HIS A 161 -11.77 12.55 3.73
CA HIS A 161 -11.68 14.01 3.88
C HIS A 161 -12.36 14.42 5.18
N LEU A 162 -11.60 15.10 6.03
CA LEU A 162 -12.08 15.64 7.29
C LEU A 162 -12.10 17.17 7.24
N HIS A 163 -13.02 17.77 7.98
CA HIS A 163 -13.04 19.20 8.20
C HIS A 163 -11.89 19.61 9.12
N ALA A 164 -11.07 20.58 8.71
CA ALA A 164 -9.80 20.89 9.36
C ALA A 164 -9.89 21.30 10.85
N GLY A 165 -11.02 21.90 11.27
CA GLY A 165 -11.20 22.35 12.66
C GLY A 165 -12.11 21.49 13.53
N THR A 166 -12.96 20.65 12.93
CA THR A 166 -13.99 19.91 13.67
C THR A 166 -13.87 18.40 13.51
N ASP A 167 -12.94 17.95 12.66
CA ASP A 167 -12.77 16.55 12.25
C ASP A 167 -14.05 15.88 11.73
N ALA A 168 -15.04 16.70 11.32
CA ALA A 168 -16.26 16.20 10.71
C ALA A 168 -15.94 15.55 9.37
N VAL A 169 -16.47 14.35 9.13
CA VAL A 169 -16.26 13.63 7.88
C VAL A 169 -17.01 14.33 6.74
N LEU A 170 -16.25 14.85 5.79
CA LEU A 170 -16.80 15.57 4.64
C LEU A 170 -17.06 14.66 3.44
N ASN A 171 -16.18 13.68 3.21
CA ASN A 171 -16.27 12.75 2.09
C ASN A 171 -15.45 11.49 2.39
N VAL A 172 -15.95 10.35 1.90
CA VAL A 172 -15.17 9.10 1.85
C VAL A 172 -15.19 8.56 0.42
N THR A 173 -14.03 8.16 -0.06
CA THR A 173 -13.89 7.43 -1.33
C THR A 173 -13.54 5.99 -1.04
N PHE A 174 -14.21 5.09 -1.75
CA PHE A 174 -14.03 3.65 -1.67
C PHE A 174 -13.60 3.12 -3.03
N ILE A 175 -12.85 2.03 -3.03
CA ILE A 175 -12.52 1.24 -4.22
C ILE A 175 -13.05 -0.17 -3.97
N ARG A 176 -13.64 -0.80 -4.98
CA ARG A 176 -14.00 -2.23 -4.88
C ARG A 176 -12.76 -3.08 -4.65
N ALA A 177 -12.90 -4.10 -3.81
CA ALA A 177 -11.81 -4.96 -3.41
C ALA A 177 -12.24 -6.44 -3.49
N PRO A 178 -12.44 -6.98 -4.72
CA PRO A 178 -12.71 -8.40 -4.88
C PRO A 178 -11.50 -9.23 -4.41
N SER A 179 -11.72 -10.48 -4.04
CA SER A 179 -10.69 -11.32 -3.41
C SER A 179 -9.44 -11.56 -4.28
N HIS A 180 -9.55 -11.43 -5.60
CA HIS A 180 -8.45 -11.62 -6.55
C HIS A 180 -7.75 -10.30 -6.94
N ALA A 181 -8.22 -9.15 -6.46
CA ALA A 181 -7.66 -7.86 -6.83
C ALA A 181 -6.37 -7.56 -6.06
N LEU A 182 -5.38 -7.03 -6.79
CA LEU A 182 -4.18 -6.45 -6.20
C LEU A 182 -4.41 -4.96 -5.96
N LEU A 183 -4.33 -4.53 -4.70
CA LEU A 183 -4.54 -3.15 -4.28
C LEU A 183 -3.30 -2.62 -3.55
N LYS A 184 -2.88 -1.40 -3.90
CA LYS A 184 -1.85 -0.68 -3.14
C LYS A 184 -2.49 -0.03 -1.92
N VAL A 185 -2.11 -0.50 -0.74
CA VAL A 185 -2.65 -0.03 0.54
C VAL A 185 -1.52 0.48 1.42
N ASP A 186 -1.72 1.65 2.02
CA ASP A 186 -0.79 2.19 3.01
C ASP A 186 -1.14 1.60 4.37
N VAL A 187 -0.31 0.70 4.89
CA VAL A 187 -0.53 0.03 6.16
C VAL A 187 0.25 0.76 7.27
N PRO A 188 -0.41 1.22 8.35
CA PRO A 188 0.28 1.86 9.46
C PRO A 188 1.19 0.87 10.19
N LEU A 189 2.39 1.33 10.54
CA LEU A 189 3.34 0.58 11.37
C LEU A 189 3.10 0.87 12.85
N VAL A 190 3.14 -0.18 13.67
CA VAL A 190 3.05 -0.08 15.13
C VAL A 190 4.29 -0.74 15.72
N PHE A 191 5.12 0.07 16.37
CA PHE A 191 6.30 -0.42 17.08
C PHE A 191 5.90 -0.99 18.44
N ARG A 192 6.51 -2.12 18.82
CA ARG A 192 6.29 -2.81 20.10
C ARG A 192 7.65 -3.22 20.67
N GLY A 193 7.73 -3.35 21.99
CA GLY A 193 8.96 -3.76 22.68
C GLY A 193 9.99 -2.64 22.80
N GLU A 194 9.58 -1.38 22.66
CA GLU A 194 10.45 -0.21 22.91
C GLU A 194 10.97 -0.22 24.36
N ASP A 195 10.12 -0.66 25.29
CA ASP A 195 10.40 -0.80 26.71
C ASP A 195 11.41 -1.90 27.06
N VAL A 196 11.65 -2.87 26.17
CA VAL A 196 12.64 -3.94 26.36
C VAL A 196 13.89 -3.77 25.50
N SER A 197 13.86 -2.85 24.52
CA SER A 197 14.97 -2.62 23.60
C SER A 197 16.21 -2.08 24.33
N PRO A 198 17.34 -2.82 24.37
CA PRO A 198 18.57 -2.35 25.00
C PRO A 198 19.15 -1.09 24.33
N GLY A 199 18.85 -0.87 23.04
CA GLY A 199 19.33 0.28 22.28
C GLY A 199 18.67 1.59 22.71
N LEU A 200 17.35 1.56 22.95
CA LEU A 200 16.59 2.75 23.37
C LEU A 200 16.81 3.08 24.83
N LYS A 201 16.94 2.06 25.69
CA LYS A 201 17.24 2.25 27.12
C LYS A 201 18.53 3.01 27.38
N LYS A 202 19.49 2.96 26.44
CA LYS A 202 20.78 3.65 26.54
C LYS A 202 20.72 5.13 26.18
N GLY A 203 19.52 5.71 26.02
CA GLY A 203 19.32 7.13 25.75
C GLY A 203 19.28 7.50 24.27
N ASN A 204 19.15 6.52 23.38
CA ASN A 204 18.92 6.77 21.97
C ASN A 204 17.43 6.94 21.70
N THR A 205 17.06 8.01 21.00
CA THR A 205 15.70 8.25 20.50
C THR A 205 15.58 7.68 19.08
N PHE A 206 14.38 7.22 18.73
CA PHE A 206 14.02 6.80 17.36
C PHE A 206 13.97 7.96 16.38
#